data_AF-A0A977PTT3-F1
#
_entry.id   AF-A0A977PTT3-F1
#
_cell.length_a   1.000
_cell.length_b   1.000
_cell.length_c   1.000
_cell.angle_alpha   90.00
_cell.angle_beta   90.00
_cell.angle_gamma   90.00
#
_symmetry.space_group_name_H-M   'P 1'
#
loop_
_entity.id
_entity.type
_entity.pdbx_description
1 polymer ?
#
loop_
_entity_poly.entity_id
_entity_poly.type
_entity_poly.pdbx_seq_one_letter_code
_entity_poly.pdbx_strand_id
1 'polypeptide(L)'
;MALTFIMALCLLVYSLGQRKLRQALAEQEETVPNQLGKPTQPPTLRWIFQTLRGIYWVVLDNCPQIINLTLERERLLGFFGATTCQYYLLS
;
A
#
# COMPACT_ATOMS: atom_id res chain seq x y z
N MET A 1 27.41 -3.03 -15.13
CA MET A 1 27.41 -3.29 -13.67
C MET A 1 26.48 -2.36 -12.87
N ALA A 2 26.17 -1.14 -13.31
CA ALA A 2 25.21 -0.28 -12.59
C ALA A 2 23.76 -0.84 -12.60
N LEU A 3 23.31 -1.38 -13.74
CA LEU A 3 21.94 -1.86 -13.90
C LEU A 3 21.62 -3.07 -13.01
N THR A 4 22.58 -3.99 -12.86
CA THR A 4 22.45 -5.16 -11.96
C THR A 4 22.31 -4.74 -10.50
N PHE A 5 23.02 -3.68 -10.08
CA PHE A 5 22.89 -3.13 -8.72
C PHE A 5 21.52 -2.50 -8.50
N ILE A 6 21.02 -1.71 -9.46
CA ILE A 6 19.68 -1.11 -9.40
C ILE A 6 18.61 -2.21 -9.31
N MET A 7 18.69 -3.24 -10.15
CA MET A 7 17.74 -4.36 -10.09
C MET A 7 17.77 -5.06 -8.73
N ALA A 8 18.96 -5.37 -8.20
CA ALA A 8 19.10 -5.99 -6.88
C ALA A 8 18.51 -5.11 -5.77
N LEU A 9 18.76 -3.79 -5.81
CA LEU A 9 18.20 -2.85 -4.85
C LEU A 9 16.66 -2.78 -4.95
N CYS A 10 16.11 -2.75 -6.17
CA CYS A 10 14.66 -2.76 -6.37
C CYS A 10 14.03 -4.05 -5.82
N LEU A 11 14.64 -5.22 -6.06
CA LEU A 11 14.17 -6.49 -5.49
C LEU A 11 14.26 -6.48 -3.96
N LEU A 12 15.34 -5.93 -3.39
CA LEU A 12 15.50 -5.82 -1.94
C LEU A 12 14.37 -4.97 -1.34
N VAL A 13 14.15 -3.76 -1.84
CA VAL A 13 13.09 -2.86 -1.36
C VAL A 13 11.71 -3.53 -1.50
N TYR A 14 11.44 -4.17 -2.64
CA TYR A 14 10.20 -4.90 -2.87
C TYR A 14 9.99 -6.03 -1.84
N SER A 15 11.02 -6.85 -1.62
CA SER A 15 10.95 -7.98 -0.68
C SER A 15 10.75 -7.52 0.77
N LEU A 16 11.42 -6.44 1.18
CA LEU A 16 11.27 -5.84 2.50
C LEU A 16 9.86 -5.28 2.71
N GLY A 17 9.34 -4.52 1.73
CA GLY A 17 7.98 -4.00 1.80
C GLY A 17 6.93 -5.10 1.88
N GLN A 18 7.07 -6.14 1.04
CA GLN A 18 6.16 -7.30 1.07
C GLN A 18 6.23 -8.06 2.39
N ARG A 19 7.43 -8.24 2.96
CA ARG A 19 7.61 -8.91 4.25
C ARG A 19 6.97 -8.10 5.38
N LYS A 20 7.22 -6.79 5.43
CA LYS A 20 6.69 -5.89 6.46
C LYS A 20 5.17 -5.88 6.45
N LEU A 21 4.56 -5.80 5.26
CA LEU A 21 3.11 -5.87 5.11
C LEU A 21 2.52 -7.19 5.64
N ARG A 22 3.14 -8.33 5.27
CA ARG A 22 2.68 -9.65 5.72
C ARG A 22 2.82 -9.83 7.23
N GLN A 23 3.86 -9.26 7.83
CA GLN A 23 4.03 -9.25 9.28
C GLN A 23 2.91 -8.44 9.95
N ALA A 24 2.63 -7.23 9.47
CA ALA A 24 1.55 -6.41 10.02
C ALA A 24 0.17 -7.09 9.89
N LEU A 25 -0.11 -7.75 8.76
CA LEU A 25 -1.34 -8.52 8.57
C LEU A 25 -1.43 -9.73 9.51
N ALA A 26 -0.32 -10.44 9.71
CA ALA A 26 -0.28 -11.58 10.63
C ALA A 26 -0.44 -11.16 12.10
N GLU A 27 0.15 -10.04 12.50
CA GLU A 27 0.04 -9.49 13.86
C GLU A 27 -1.39 -9.04 14.20
N GLN A 28 -2.15 -8.56 13.21
CA GLN A 28 -3.53 -8.11 13.37
C GLN A 28 -4.57 -9.19 13.02
N GLU A 29 -4.13 -10.39 12.63
CA GLU A 29 -4.98 -11.49 12.14
C GLU A 29 -5.92 -11.08 10.98
N GLU A 30 -5.52 -10.07 10.20
CA GLU A 30 -6.32 -9.51 9.12
C GLU A 30 -5.97 -10.13 7.76
N THR A 31 -6.91 -10.03 6.83
CA THR A 31 -6.74 -10.51 5.45
C THR A 31 -7.11 -9.43 4.45
N VAL A 32 -6.45 -9.45 3.30
CA VAL A 32 -6.72 -8.53 2.20
C VAL A 32 -7.39 -9.31 1.06
N PRO A 33 -8.42 -8.76 0.39
CA PRO A 33 -8.98 -9.39 -0.81
C PRO A 33 -7.90 -9.52 -1.89
N ASN A 34 -7.78 -10.68 -2.51
CA ASN A 34 -6.92 -10.89 -3.67
C ASN A 34 -7.59 -10.40 -4.98
N GLN A 35 -6.94 -10.63 -6.13
CA GLN A 35 -7.45 -10.22 -7.44
C GLN A 35 -8.84 -10.79 -7.79
N LEU A 36 -9.21 -11.91 -7.16
CA LEU A 36 -10.49 -12.59 -7.34
C LEU A 36 -11.48 -12.25 -6.21
N GLY A 37 -11.15 -11.29 -5.34
CA GLY A 37 -11.96 -10.87 -4.20
C GLY A 37 -11.93 -11.82 -2.99
N LYS A 38 -11.10 -12.87 -3.00
CA LYS A 38 -11.02 -13.82 -1.88
C LYS A 38 -10.05 -13.32 -0.79
N PRO A 39 -10.37 -13.46 0.50
CA PRO A 39 -9.47 -13.08 1.58
C PRO A 39 -8.17 -13.88 1.48
N THR A 40 -7.03 -13.19 1.56
CA THR A 40 -5.71 -13.77 1.41
C THR A 40 -4.75 -13.19 2.46
N GLN A 41 -4.06 -14.07 3.17
CA GLN A 41 -3.04 -13.72 4.17
C GLN A 41 -1.68 -13.33 3.55
N PRO A 42 -1.22 -13.94 2.43
CA PRO A 42 0.03 -13.55 1.78
C PRO A 42 -0.18 -12.70 0.50
N PRO A 43 -0.63 -11.43 0.57
CA PRO A 43 -0.72 -10.60 -0.62
C PRO A 43 0.67 -10.36 -1.24
N THR A 44 0.67 -10.00 -2.52
CA THR A 44 1.86 -9.49 -3.20
C THR A 44 1.87 -7.97 -3.11
N LEU A 45 3.04 -7.37 -2.95
CA LEU A 45 3.14 -5.90 -2.88
C LEU A 45 2.63 -5.25 -4.18
N ARG A 46 2.87 -5.89 -5.32
CA ARG A 46 2.28 -5.50 -6.61
C ARG A 46 0.76 -5.35 -6.53
N TRP A 47 0.05 -6.35 -5.99
CA TRP A 47 -1.41 -6.30 -5.91
C TRP A 47 -1.90 -5.15 -5.02
N ILE A 48 -1.24 -4.93 -3.89
CA ILE A 48 -1.60 -3.85 -2.96
C ILE A 48 -1.47 -2.48 -3.64
N PHE A 49 -0.39 -2.25 -4.37
CA PHE A 49 -0.24 -1.04 -5.16
C PHE A 49 -1.30 -0.92 -6.25
N GLN A 50 -1.79 -2.02 -6.83
CA GLN A 50 -2.89 -1.97 -7.78
C GLN A 50 -4.20 -1.54 -7.12
N THR A 51 -4.47 -1.96 -5.88
CA THR A 51 -5.65 -1.54 -5.10
C THR A 51 -5.62 -0.06 -4.75
N LEU A 52 -4.42 0.49 -4.50
CA LEU A 52 -4.20 1.91 -4.23
C LEU A 52 -4.21 2.77 -5.51
N ARG A 53 -4.28 2.18 -6.72
CA ARG A 53 -4.39 2.96 -7.95
C ARG A 53 -5.72 3.71 -8.00
N GLY A 54 -5.64 4.92 -8.55
CA GLY A 54 -6.78 5.80 -8.71
C GLY A 54 -7.15 6.57 -7.44
N ILE A 55 -6.29 6.55 -6.40
CA ILE A 55 -6.31 7.57 -5.35
C ILE A 55 -5.68 8.83 -5.93
N TYR A 56 -6.44 9.91 -5.99
CA TYR A 56 -6.01 11.17 -6.60
C TYR A 56 -5.94 12.27 -5.56
N TRP A 57 -4.82 12.99 -5.52
CA TRP A 57 -4.71 14.25 -4.81
C TRP A 57 -5.17 15.37 -5.72
N VAL A 58 -6.20 16.12 -5.30
CA VAL A 58 -6.81 17.19 -6.08
C VAL A 58 -7.00 18.42 -5.19
N VAL A 59 -6.81 19.60 -5.74
CA VAL A 59 -7.12 20.86 -5.06
C VAL A 59 -8.40 21.43 -5.66
N LEU A 60 -9.47 21.50 -4.86
CA LEU A 60 -10.68 22.23 -5.22
C LEU A 60 -10.78 23.43 -4.28
N ASP A 61 -11.01 24.62 -4.83
CA ASP A 61 -11.19 25.87 -4.07
C ASP A 61 -10.09 26.14 -3.02
N ASN A 62 -8.82 25.92 -3.40
CA ASN A 62 -7.64 26.00 -2.53
C ASN A 62 -7.61 25.01 -1.34
N CYS A 63 -8.53 24.06 -1.28
CA CYS A 63 -8.52 22.99 -0.30
C CYS A 63 -7.96 21.69 -0.92
N PRO A 64 -6.82 21.16 -0.45
CA PRO A 64 -6.32 19.87 -0.89
C PRO A 64 -7.25 18.76 -0.38
N GLN A 65 -7.68 17.89 -1.29
CA GLN A 65 -8.56 16.76 -1.02
C GLN A 65 -8.03 15.51 -1.70
N ILE A 66 -8.40 14.36 -1.14
CA ILE A 66 -8.10 13.06 -1.75
C ILE A 66 -9.39 12.43 -2.21
N ILE A 67 -9.41 12.09 -3.49
CA ILE A 67 -10.55 11.47 -4.15
C ILE A 67 -10.31 9.97 -4.23
N ASN A 68 -11.40 9.20 -4.15
CA ASN A 68 -11.40 7.74 -4.31
C ASN A 68 -10.69 7.01 -3.16
N LEU A 69 -10.71 7.58 -1.96
CA LEU A 69 -10.25 6.92 -0.74
C LEU A 69 -11.44 6.15 -0.13
N THR A 70 -11.45 4.83 -0.32
CA THR A 70 -12.47 3.95 0.28
C THR A 70 -11.97 3.38 1.60
N LEU A 71 -12.89 2.92 2.46
CA LEU A 71 -12.54 2.33 3.76
C LEU A 71 -11.52 1.17 3.63
N GLU A 72 -11.63 0.36 2.57
CA GLU A 72 -10.66 -0.71 2.31
C GLU A 72 -9.25 -0.18 2.02
N ARG A 73 -9.16 0.93 1.27
CA ARG A 73 -7.89 1.58 0.95
C ARG A 73 -7.27 2.25 2.17
N GLU A 74 -8.09 2.87 3.03
CA GLU A 74 -7.64 3.45 4.30
C GLU A 74 -7.08 2.38 5.23
N ARG A 75 -7.82 1.27 5.41
CA ARG A 75 -7.32 0.11 6.19
C ARG A 75 -6.02 -0.42 5.63
N LEU A 76 -5.93 -0.56 4.31
CA LEU A 76 -4.71 -0.99 3.63
C LEU A 76 -3.52 -0.07 3.92
N LEU A 77 -3.74 1.25 3.91
CA LEU A 77 -2.71 2.24 4.23
C LEU A 77 -2.28 2.13 5.70
N GLY A 78 -3.19 1.79 6.61
CA GLY A 78 -2.89 1.56 8.03
C GLY A 78 -1.77 0.54 8.27
N PHE A 79 -1.70 -0.54 7.47
CA PHE A 79 -0.64 -1.54 7.59
C PHE A 79 0.76 -1.04 7.21
N PHE A 80 0.86 0.05 6.45
CA PHE A 80 2.15 0.66 6.10
C PHE A 80 2.65 1.64 7.18
N GLY A 81 1.83 1.94 8.19
CA GLY A 81 2.15 2.79 9.33
C GLY A 81 1.73 4.25 9.16
N ALA A 82 1.72 4.99 10.27
CA ALA A 82 1.16 6.35 10.37
C ALA A 82 1.81 7.36 9.40
N THR A 83 3.12 7.25 9.14
CA THR A 83 3.79 8.14 8.18
C THR A 83 3.27 7.97 6.76
N THR A 84 2.82 6.76 6.40
CA THR A 84 2.24 6.51 5.08
C THR A 84 0.87 7.17 4.98
N CYS A 85 0.06 7.08 6.04
CA CYS A 85 -1.25 7.73 6.12
C CYS A 85 -1.15 9.26 5.94
N GLN A 86 -0.12 9.90 6.49
CA GLN A 86 0.09 11.35 6.37
C GLN A 86 0.25 11.82 4.91
N TYR A 87 0.87 11.02 4.03
CA TYR A 87 0.94 11.34 2.60
C TYR A 87 -0.44 11.38 1.93
N TYR A 88 -1.41 10.67 2.50
CA TYR A 88 -2.80 10.64 2.07
C TYR A 88 -3.69 11.51 2.97
N LEU A 89 -3.14 12.55 3.62
CA LEU A 89 -3.89 13.48 4.49
C LEU A 89 -4.77 12.78 5.55
N LEU A 90 -4.44 11.53 5.88
CA LEU A 90 -5.07 10.75 6.93
C LEU A 90 -4.35 11.03 8.25
N SER A 91 -5.12 11.23 9.32
CA SER A 91 -4.64 11.46 10.69
C SER A 91 -4.33 10.15 11.40
#